data_AF-A0A927N770-F1
#
_entry.id   AF-A0A927N770-F1
#
_cell.length_a   1.000
_cell.length_b   1.000
_cell.length_c   1.000
_cell.angle_alpha   90.00
_cell.angle_beta   90.00
_cell.angle_gamma   90.00
#
_symmetry.space_group_name_H-M   'P 1'
#
loop_
_entity.id
_entity.type
_entity.pdbx_description
1 polymer ?
#
loop_
_entity_poly.entity_id
_entity_poly.type
_entity_poly.pdbx_seq_one_letter_code
_entity_poly.pdbx_strand_id
1 'polypeptide(L)'
;MGNKTKKVGVFASSILNSLWLFGFCMVIMLFSLMFYAGDINEILRFSLGVVMALPLFVLFFTRGSIVASKEFAKRNIAITPDKSVEINRVSFWHGLVMITPFFIVPIVFVLIGNITGVFAFQSIALYICIPATICFKAFGIMTTLTSANWISVLIVGVFLFAVGSMYFLGFFKTLADKEKSFKEMLNEVKFNSKL
;
A
#
# COMPACT_ATOMS: atom_id res chain seq x y z
N MET A 1 -12.32 -12.23 27.61
CA MET A 1 -11.16 -12.78 26.86
C MET A 1 -11.19 -12.53 25.34
N GLY A 2 -12.32 -12.22 24.69
CA GLY A 2 -12.40 -12.11 23.21
C GLY A 2 -11.71 -10.91 22.52
N ASN A 3 -11.32 -9.86 23.25
CA ASN A 3 -10.75 -8.65 22.64
C ASN A 3 -9.23 -8.76 22.33
N LYS A 4 -8.48 -9.56 23.11
CA LYS A 4 -7.04 -9.78 22.87
C LYS A 4 -6.81 -10.66 21.64
N THR A 5 -7.55 -11.76 21.49
CA THR A 5 -7.44 -12.68 20.35
C THR A 5 -7.79 -12.00 19.03
N LYS A 6 -8.81 -11.12 19.03
CA LYS A 6 -9.20 -10.33 17.86
C LYS A 6 -8.12 -9.31 17.45
N LYS A 7 -7.48 -8.64 18.42
CA LYS A 7 -6.36 -7.72 18.16
C LYS A 7 -5.12 -8.43 17.62
N VAL A 8 -4.78 -9.59 18.15
CA VAL A 8 -3.67 -10.43 17.65
C VAL A 8 -3.92 -10.86 16.21
N GLY A 9 -5.17 -11.24 15.86
CA GLY A 9 -5.54 -11.58 14.49
C GLY A 9 -5.38 -10.43 13.50
N VAL A 10 -5.76 -9.21 13.87
CA VAL A 10 -5.58 -8.01 13.01
C VAL A 10 -4.10 -7.67 12.83
N PHE A 11 -3.32 -7.72 13.91
CA PHE A 11 -1.88 -7.45 13.85
C PHE A 11 -1.15 -8.47 12.97
N ALA A 12 -1.38 -9.77 13.17
CA ALA A 12 -0.79 -10.81 12.34
C ALA A 12 -1.20 -10.67 10.87
N SER A 13 -2.47 -10.34 10.60
CA SER A 13 -2.94 -10.10 9.23
C SER A 13 -2.28 -8.86 8.59
N SER A 14 -1.98 -7.82 9.38
CA SER A 14 -1.27 -6.63 8.89
C SER A 14 0.18 -6.94 8.56
N ILE A 15 0.87 -7.72 9.41
CA ILE A 15 2.23 -8.20 9.13
C ILE A 15 2.25 -9.03 7.85
N LEU A 16 1.36 -10.02 7.73
CA LEU A 16 1.33 -10.90 6.57
C LEU A 16 1.03 -10.12 5.28
N ASN A 17 0.11 -9.16 5.34
CA ASN A 17 -0.18 -8.27 4.22
C ASN A 17 1.05 -7.45 3.82
N SER A 18 1.76 -6.89 4.80
CA SER A 18 2.97 -6.09 4.56
C SER A 18 4.12 -6.93 4.02
N LEU A 19 4.34 -8.14 4.54
CA LEU A 19 5.32 -9.10 4.03
C LEU A 19 5.06 -9.46 2.57
N TRP A 20 3.78 -9.65 2.20
CA TRP A 20 3.41 -9.91 0.83
C TRP A 20 3.72 -8.71 -0.08
N LEU A 21 3.44 -7.48 0.37
CA LEU A 21 3.80 -6.25 -0.35
C LEU A 21 5.32 -6.12 -0.52
N PHE A 22 6.10 -6.42 0.52
CA PHE A 22 7.58 -6.45 0.43
C PHE A 22 8.06 -7.49 -0.57
N GLY A 23 7.49 -8.70 -0.56
CA GLY A 23 7.84 -9.75 -1.52
C GLY A 23 7.65 -9.29 -2.96
N PHE A 24 6.55 -8.58 -3.26
CA PHE A 24 6.34 -8.01 -4.59
C PHE A 24 7.31 -6.88 -4.94
N CYS A 25 7.62 -6.00 -3.98
CA CYS A 25 8.63 -4.96 -4.19
C CYS A 25 9.99 -5.59 -4.49
N MET A 26 10.36 -6.70 -3.84
CA MET A 26 11.59 -7.44 -4.13
C MET A 26 11.61 -8.02 -5.54
N VAL A 27 10.48 -8.54 -6.05
CA VAL A 27 10.39 -9.02 -7.43
C VAL A 27 10.58 -7.87 -8.42
N ILE A 28 9.85 -6.77 -8.24
CA ILE A 28 10.00 -5.57 -9.09
C ILE A 28 11.42 -4.99 -9.00
N MET A 29 12.05 -5.09 -7.83
CA MET A 29 13.42 -4.68 -7.61
C MET A 29 14.40 -5.42 -8.50
N LEU A 30 14.29 -6.75 -8.61
CA LEU A 30 15.18 -7.56 -9.45
C LEU A 30 15.13 -7.12 -10.92
N PHE A 31 13.93 -6.84 -11.46
CA PHE A 31 13.77 -6.33 -12.82
C PHE A 31 14.30 -4.90 -12.97
N SER A 32 14.07 -4.05 -11.97
CA SER A 32 14.42 -2.64 -12.01
C SER A 32 15.93 -2.38 -11.88
N LEU A 33 16.68 -3.29 -11.24
CA LEU A 33 18.14 -3.17 -11.07
C LEU A 33 18.88 -3.07 -12.40
N MET A 34 18.41 -3.76 -13.44
CA MET A 34 19.01 -3.71 -14.78
C MET A 34 19.01 -2.29 -15.37
N PHE A 35 17.97 -1.50 -15.05
CA PHE A 35 17.83 -0.12 -15.52
C PHE A 35 18.51 0.90 -14.61
N TYR A 36 18.84 0.51 -13.37
CA TYR A 36 19.58 1.36 -12.45
C TYR A 36 21.07 1.46 -12.80
N ALA A 37 21.68 0.35 -13.25
CA ALA A 37 23.12 0.26 -13.52
C ALA A 37 23.52 0.67 -14.95
N GLY A 38 22.58 0.66 -15.91
CA GLY A 38 22.89 0.99 -17.31
C GLY A 38 23.14 2.49 -17.54
N ASP A 39 24.05 2.79 -18.47
CA ASP A 39 24.18 4.11 -19.10
C ASP A 39 23.03 4.31 -20.09
N ILE A 40 21.90 4.73 -19.53
CA ILE A 40 20.66 4.99 -20.24
C ILE A 40 20.42 6.50 -20.19
N ASN A 41 19.94 7.06 -21.31
CA ASN A 41 19.49 8.45 -21.37
C ASN A 41 18.50 8.77 -20.22
N GLU A 42 18.62 9.96 -19.63
CA GLU A 42 17.84 10.41 -18.48
C GLU A 42 16.32 10.32 -18.69
N ILE A 43 15.82 10.73 -19.86
CA ILE A 43 14.38 10.70 -20.19
C ILE A 43 13.88 9.24 -20.22
N LEU A 44 14.68 8.36 -20.82
CA LEU A 44 14.35 6.94 -20.89
C LEU A 44 14.42 6.28 -19.51
N ARG A 45 15.41 6.64 -18.68
CA ARG A 45 15.54 6.18 -17.29
C ARG A 45 14.33 6.61 -16.46
N PHE A 46 13.91 7.87 -16.55
CA PHE A 46 12.71 8.36 -15.88
C PHE A 46 11.46 7.59 -16.31
N SER A 47 11.26 7.43 -17.63
CA SER A 47 10.11 6.71 -18.18
C SER A 47 10.07 5.26 -17.69
N LEU A 48 11.21 4.58 -17.64
CA LEU A 48 11.33 3.23 -17.10
C LEU A 48 11.00 3.18 -15.60
N GLY A 49 11.48 4.15 -14.82
CA GLY A 49 11.11 4.28 -13.40
C GLY A 49 9.60 4.37 -13.19
N VAL A 50 8.92 5.19 -14.01
CA VAL A 50 7.45 5.30 -13.98
C VAL A 50 6.76 4.00 -14.38
N VAL A 51 7.21 3.37 -15.48
CA VAL A 51 6.64 2.09 -15.96
C VAL A 51 6.78 0.99 -14.91
N MET A 52 7.92 0.93 -14.22
CA MET A 52 8.15 -0.05 -13.14
C MET A 52 7.34 0.25 -11.87
N ALA A 53 6.91 1.51 -11.67
CA ALA A 53 6.03 1.87 -10.56
C ALA A 53 4.56 1.47 -10.82
N LEU A 54 4.11 1.42 -12.08
CA LEU A 54 2.74 1.05 -12.45
C LEU A 54 2.24 -0.29 -11.84
N PRO A 55 2.97 -1.41 -11.94
CA PRO A 55 2.52 -2.66 -11.34
C PRO A 55 2.39 -2.55 -9.81
N LEU A 56 3.23 -1.75 -9.16
CA LEU A 56 3.11 -1.48 -7.72
C LEU A 56 1.86 -0.65 -7.43
N PHE A 57 1.56 0.38 -8.23
CA PHE A 57 0.34 1.16 -8.07
C PHE A 57 -0.94 0.33 -8.22
N VAL A 58 -1.00 -0.54 -9.24
CA VAL A 58 -2.11 -1.48 -9.44
C VAL A 58 -2.21 -2.46 -8.26
N LEU A 59 -1.07 -2.98 -7.80
CA LEU A 59 -1.02 -3.92 -6.68
C LEU A 59 -1.49 -3.30 -5.37
N PHE A 60 -1.08 -2.06 -5.06
CA PHE A 60 -1.53 -1.36 -3.85
C PHE A 60 -3.02 -1.05 -3.93
N PHE A 61 -3.50 -0.59 -5.09
CA PHE A 61 -4.92 -0.35 -5.33
C PHE A 61 -5.77 -1.62 -5.14
N THR A 62 -5.38 -2.73 -5.76
CA THR A 62 -6.09 -4.00 -5.64
C THR A 62 -6.05 -4.52 -4.21
N ARG A 63 -4.93 -4.35 -3.49
CA ARG A 63 -4.83 -4.72 -2.07
C ARG A 63 -5.74 -3.89 -1.18
N GLY A 64 -5.80 -2.58 -1.38
CA GLY A 64 -6.75 -1.71 -0.68
C GLY A 64 -8.20 -2.16 -0.92
N SER A 65 -8.52 -2.48 -2.18
CA SER A 65 -9.84 -2.97 -2.59
C SER A 65 -10.22 -4.31 -1.92
N ILE A 66 -9.28 -5.25 -1.85
CA ILE A 66 -9.48 -6.56 -1.21
C ILE A 66 -9.71 -6.40 0.30
N VAL A 67 -8.91 -5.56 0.97
CA VAL A 67 -9.05 -5.33 2.42
C VAL A 67 -10.40 -4.68 2.71
N ALA A 68 -10.81 -3.66 1.95
CA ALA A 68 -12.11 -3.04 2.05
C ALA A 68 -13.26 -4.06 1.88
N SER A 69 -13.21 -4.87 0.83
CA SER A 69 -14.23 -5.89 0.55
C SER A 69 -14.37 -6.90 1.68
N LYS A 70 -13.24 -7.41 2.19
CA LYS A 70 -13.23 -8.39 3.29
C LYS A 70 -13.80 -7.80 4.57
N GLU A 71 -13.42 -6.57 4.91
CA GLU A 71 -13.89 -5.93 6.14
C GLU A 71 -15.35 -5.50 6.04
N PHE A 72 -15.80 -5.04 4.87
CA PHE A 72 -17.21 -4.76 4.61
C PHE A 72 -18.06 -6.02 4.74
N ALA A 73 -17.64 -7.12 4.12
CA ALA A 73 -18.34 -8.41 4.20
C ALA A 73 -18.40 -8.93 5.64
N LYS A 74 -17.33 -8.82 6.43
CA LYS A 74 -17.31 -9.23 7.84
C LYS A 74 -18.26 -8.42 8.72
N ARG A 75 -18.48 -7.15 8.42
CA ARG A 75 -19.32 -6.24 9.21
C ARG A 75 -20.79 -6.25 8.82
N ASN A 76 -21.08 -6.63 7.58
CA ASN A 76 -22.41 -6.63 6.99
C ASN A 76 -22.81 -8.05 6.55
N ILE A 77 -22.42 -9.07 7.33
CA ILE A 77 -22.87 -10.45 7.13
C ILE A 77 -24.40 -10.46 7.23
N ALA A 78 -25.04 -10.81 6.10
CA ALA A 78 -26.46 -10.96 5.83
C ALA A 78 -27.39 -10.69 7.04
N ILE A 79 -28.09 -9.55 6.97
CA ILE A 79 -29.13 -9.23 7.95
C ILE A 79 -30.28 -10.22 7.79
N THR A 80 -30.52 -10.97 8.86
CA THR A 80 -31.81 -11.58 9.18
C THR A 80 -32.91 -10.53 9.02
N PRO A 81 -33.98 -10.78 8.24
CA PRO A 81 -34.89 -9.76 7.67
C PRO A 81 -35.66 -8.88 8.66
N ASP A 82 -35.39 -8.91 9.96
CA ASP A 82 -36.34 -8.48 10.99
C ASP A 82 -35.90 -7.29 11.86
N LYS A 83 -34.74 -6.67 11.63
CA LYS A 83 -34.37 -5.43 12.32
C LYS A 83 -33.69 -4.43 11.40
N SER A 84 -34.07 -3.16 11.55
CA SER A 84 -33.51 -1.96 10.92
C SER A 84 -32.07 -2.17 10.44
N VAL A 85 -31.91 -2.49 9.14
CA VAL A 85 -30.60 -2.76 8.57
C VAL A 85 -29.82 -1.46 8.50
N GLU A 86 -28.95 -1.23 9.47
CA GLU A 86 -28.00 -0.15 9.45
C GLU A 86 -26.68 -0.64 8.84
N ILE A 87 -26.12 0.14 7.91
CA ILE A 87 -24.84 -0.20 7.28
C ILE A 87 -23.73 0.04 8.28
N ASN A 88 -23.06 -1.03 8.70
CA ASN A 88 -21.88 -0.92 9.54
C ASN A 88 -20.70 -0.43 8.70
N ARG A 89 -20.45 0.89 8.74
CA ARG A 89 -19.36 1.51 8.02
C ARG A 89 -18.01 0.94 8.44
N VAL A 90 -17.16 0.69 7.44
CA VAL A 90 -15.78 0.28 7.66
C VAL A 90 -14.95 1.52 8.03
N SER A 91 -14.16 1.41 9.10
CA SER A 91 -13.31 2.50 9.56
C SER A 91 -12.05 2.66 8.70
N PHE A 92 -11.69 3.91 8.39
CA PHE A 92 -10.42 4.29 7.77
C PHE A 92 -9.20 3.73 8.52
N TRP A 93 -9.26 3.73 9.86
CA TRP A 93 -8.17 3.25 10.72
C TRP A 93 -7.83 1.79 10.45
N HIS A 94 -8.79 0.98 10.01
CA HIS A 94 -8.53 -0.41 9.66
C HIS A 94 -7.63 -0.50 8.42
N GLY A 95 -7.91 0.29 7.38
CA GLY A 95 -7.05 0.37 6.20
C GLY A 95 -5.64 0.84 6.55
N LEU A 96 -5.52 1.85 7.42
CA LEU A 96 -4.23 2.37 7.86
C LEU A 96 -3.40 1.32 8.61
N VAL A 97 -4.00 0.62 9.58
CA VAL A 97 -3.32 -0.43 10.35
C VAL A 97 -2.84 -1.57 9.45
N MET A 98 -3.59 -1.92 8.40
CA MET A 98 -3.26 -3.02 7.49
C MET A 98 -2.05 -2.79 6.59
N ILE A 99 -1.62 -1.54 6.44
CA ILE A 99 -0.46 -1.17 5.63
C ILE A 99 0.67 -0.54 6.45
N THR A 100 0.42 -0.16 7.70
CA THR A 100 1.40 0.51 8.57
C THR A 100 2.77 -0.17 8.62
N PRO A 101 2.90 -1.50 8.78
CA PRO A 101 4.23 -2.13 8.85
C PRO A 101 5.04 -1.93 7.56
N PHE A 102 4.38 -1.91 6.40
CA PHE A 102 5.02 -1.62 5.12
C PHE A 102 5.62 -0.21 5.07
N PHE A 103 4.97 0.79 5.69
CA PHE A 103 5.45 2.16 5.73
C PHE A 103 6.58 2.37 6.74
N ILE A 104 6.45 1.77 7.92
CA ILE A 104 7.40 1.99 9.01
C ILE A 104 8.77 1.41 8.68
N VAL A 105 8.83 0.21 8.10
CA VAL A 105 10.09 -0.50 7.89
C VAL A 105 11.08 0.28 6.99
N PRO A 106 10.71 0.74 5.78
CA PRO A 106 11.62 1.52 4.94
C PRO A 106 12.04 2.85 5.56
N ILE A 107 11.12 3.52 6.27
CA ILE A 107 11.40 4.77 6.99
C ILE A 107 12.43 4.53 8.10
N VAL A 108 12.25 3.49 8.90
CA VAL A 108 13.18 3.15 9.98
C VAL A 108 14.55 2.78 9.41
N PHE A 109 14.60 2.00 8.34
CA PHE A 109 15.86 1.62 7.70
C PHE A 109 16.61 2.83 7.14
N VAL A 110 15.91 3.74 6.43
CA VAL A 110 16.57 4.94 5.88
C VAL A 110 17.01 5.89 6.98
N LEU A 111 16.24 6.06 8.06
CA LEU A 111 16.62 6.90 9.20
C LEU A 111 17.81 6.31 9.96
N ILE A 112 17.81 5.01 10.26
CA ILE A 112 18.95 4.35 10.91
C ILE A 112 20.20 4.50 10.03
N GLY A 113 20.09 4.27 8.71
CA GLY A 113 21.22 4.42 7.79
C GLY A 113 21.80 5.83 7.77
N ASN A 114 20.95 6.86 7.83
CA ASN A 114 21.41 8.26 7.91
C ASN A 114 22.01 8.62 9.26
N ILE A 115 21.40 8.19 10.38
CA ILE A 115 21.88 8.51 11.74
C ILE A 115 23.21 7.81 12.04
N THR A 116 23.34 6.54 11.65
CA THR A 116 24.53 5.73 11.93
C THR A 116 25.64 5.89 10.88
N GLY A 117 25.35 6.56 9.76
CA GLY A 117 26.23 6.60 8.59
C GLY A 117 26.37 5.26 7.86
N VAL A 118 25.62 4.22 8.26
CA VAL A 118 25.68 2.89 7.65
C VAL A 118 24.88 2.87 6.36
N PHE A 119 25.61 2.96 5.25
CA PHE A 119 25.05 3.00 3.90
C PHE A 119 24.19 1.77 3.53
N ALA A 120 24.45 0.61 4.13
CA ALA A 120 23.71 -0.63 3.87
C ALA A 120 22.21 -0.51 4.22
N PHE A 121 21.85 0.09 5.36
CA PHE A 121 20.44 0.24 5.74
C PHE A 121 19.69 1.19 4.80
N GLN A 122 20.32 2.29 4.41
CA GLN A 122 19.78 3.21 3.41
C GLN A 122 19.59 2.51 2.06
N SER A 123 20.56 1.71 1.63
CA SER A 123 20.49 0.97 0.36
C SER A 123 19.28 0.05 0.31
N ILE A 124 19.06 -0.72 1.39
CA ILE A 124 17.91 -1.64 1.48
C ILE A 124 16.60 -0.85 1.31
N ALA A 125 16.45 0.29 1.99
CA ALA A 125 15.25 1.12 1.87
C ALA A 125 15.07 1.67 0.44
N LEU A 126 16.15 2.12 -0.21
CA LEU A 126 16.12 2.63 -1.58
C LEU A 126 15.88 1.55 -2.62
N TYR A 127 16.31 0.31 -2.36
CA TYR A 127 16.03 -0.85 -3.21
C TYR A 127 14.58 -1.31 -3.12
N ILE A 128 13.98 -1.28 -1.93
CA ILE A 128 12.53 -1.49 -1.78
C ILE A 128 11.74 -0.42 -2.57
N CYS A 129 12.27 0.80 -2.62
CA CYS A 129 11.67 1.94 -3.32
C CYS A 129 12.30 2.19 -4.71
N ILE A 130 12.84 1.16 -5.37
CA ILE A 130 13.69 1.35 -6.56
C ILE A 130 13.05 2.11 -7.72
N PRO A 131 11.73 2.02 -8.02
CA PRO A 131 11.17 2.79 -9.12
C PRO A 131 11.30 4.30 -8.88
N ALA A 132 11.09 4.75 -7.63
CA ALA A 132 11.33 6.13 -7.27
C ALA A 132 12.82 6.48 -7.29
N THR A 133 13.69 5.59 -6.80
CA THR A 133 15.14 5.78 -6.84
C THR A 133 15.65 5.99 -8.28
N ILE A 134 15.11 5.25 -9.25
CA ILE A 134 15.42 5.40 -10.68
C ILE A 134 14.96 6.77 -11.20
N CYS A 135 13.74 7.21 -10.86
CA CYS A 135 13.24 8.53 -11.25
C CYS A 135 14.11 9.66 -10.67
N PHE A 136 14.47 9.59 -9.40
CA PHE A 136 15.31 10.63 -8.76
C PHE A 136 16.74 10.63 -9.28
N LYS A 137 17.29 9.47 -9.65
CA LYS A 137 18.57 9.37 -10.36
C LYS A 137 18.51 10.01 -11.75
N ALA A 138 17.38 9.90 -12.46
CA ALA A 138 17.20 10.54 -13.77
C ALA A 138 17.23 12.07 -13.69
N PHE A 139 16.78 12.66 -12.58
CA PHE A 139 16.85 14.12 -12.35
C PHE A 139 18.20 14.62 -11.83
N GLY A 140 19.21 13.75 -11.70
CA GLY A 140 20.50 14.12 -11.09
C GLY A 140 20.44 14.42 -9.60
N ILE A 141 19.28 14.22 -8.95
CA ILE A 141 19.08 14.46 -7.50
C ILE A 141 19.84 13.42 -6.67
N MET A 142 20.04 12.22 -7.23
CA MET A 142 20.84 11.14 -6.64
C MET A 142 21.86 10.65 -7.66
N THR A 143 23.14 10.96 -7.45
CA THR A 143 24.24 10.60 -8.36
C THR A 143 24.74 9.18 -8.11
N THR A 144 24.94 8.79 -6.85
CA THR A 144 25.39 7.44 -6.49
C THR A 144 24.90 6.98 -5.11
N LEU A 145 24.62 5.68 -5.05
CA LEU A 145 24.38 4.88 -3.84
C LEU A 145 25.73 4.59 -3.17
N THR A 146 26.48 5.63 -2.77
CA THR A 146 27.85 5.47 -2.22
C THR A 146 28.03 6.10 -0.84
N SER A 147 27.12 6.99 -0.43
CA SER A 147 27.16 7.62 0.89
C SER A 147 25.76 7.82 1.47
N ALA A 148 25.70 7.89 2.80
CA ALA A 148 24.46 8.21 3.49
C ALA A 148 24.03 9.65 3.13
N ASN A 149 22.77 9.83 2.75
CA ASN A 149 22.27 11.12 2.29
C ASN A 149 20.80 11.29 2.66
N TRP A 150 20.47 12.41 3.31
CA TRP A 150 19.11 12.76 3.71
C TRP A 150 18.11 12.85 2.55
N ILE A 151 18.58 13.05 1.32
CA ILE A 151 17.76 12.95 0.09
C ILE A 151 17.10 11.56 -0.01
N SER A 152 17.73 10.50 0.50
CA SER A 152 17.12 9.16 0.53
C SER A 152 15.82 9.11 1.34
N VAL A 153 15.70 9.90 2.41
CA VAL A 153 14.46 10.01 3.21
C VAL A 153 13.34 10.62 2.38
N LEU A 154 13.66 11.64 1.58
CA LEU A 154 12.70 12.26 0.65
C LEU A 154 12.21 11.25 -0.39
N ILE A 155 13.12 10.50 -1.02
CA ILE A 155 12.79 9.50 -2.05
C ILE A 155 11.85 8.43 -1.48
N VAL A 156 12.22 7.86 -0.33
CA VAL A 156 11.39 6.87 0.37
C VAL A 156 10.03 7.48 0.73
N GLY A 157 10.01 8.70 1.25
CA GLY A 157 8.77 9.41 1.61
C GLY A 157 7.82 9.62 0.42
N VAL A 158 8.33 10.13 -0.70
CA VAL A 158 7.54 10.36 -1.93
C VAL A 158 7.00 9.04 -2.48
N PHE A 159 7.83 8.00 -2.53
CA PHE A 159 7.41 6.69 -2.99
C PHE A 159 6.29 6.11 -2.12
N LEU A 160 6.49 6.09 -0.80
CA LEU A 160 5.51 5.61 0.16
C LEU A 160 4.19 6.38 0.07
N PHE A 161 4.27 7.71 -0.07
CA PHE A 161 3.09 8.54 -0.26
C PHE A 161 2.31 8.17 -1.54
N ALA A 162 3.01 7.96 -2.67
CA ALA A 162 2.39 7.58 -3.93
C ALA A 162 1.69 6.21 -3.85
N VAL A 163 2.38 5.17 -3.38
CA VAL A 163 1.79 3.83 -3.26
C VAL A 163 0.68 3.78 -2.19
N GLY A 164 0.82 4.56 -1.12
CA GLY A 164 -0.19 4.73 -0.07
C GLY A 164 -1.47 5.37 -0.59
N SER A 165 -1.32 6.41 -1.40
CA SER A 165 -2.47 7.06 -2.06
C SER A 165 -3.22 6.06 -2.93
N MET A 166 -2.51 5.25 -3.72
CA MET A 166 -3.14 4.19 -4.53
C MET A 166 -3.87 3.15 -3.70
N TYR A 167 -3.29 2.73 -2.56
CA TYR A 167 -3.95 1.82 -1.63
C TYR A 167 -5.26 2.40 -1.09
N PHE A 168 -5.24 3.65 -0.61
CA PHE A 168 -6.44 4.30 -0.09
C PHE A 168 -7.49 4.58 -1.17
N LEU A 169 -7.07 4.93 -2.39
CA LEU A 169 -7.99 5.05 -3.53
C LEU A 169 -8.74 3.75 -3.79
N GLY A 170 -8.04 2.61 -3.82
CA GLY A 170 -8.68 1.30 -3.99
C GLY A 170 -9.59 0.94 -2.81
N PHE A 171 -9.15 1.23 -1.60
CA PHE A 171 -9.92 0.99 -0.37
C PHE A 171 -11.24 1.76 -0.37
N PHE A 172 -11.20 3.09 -0.55
CA PHE A 172 -12.39 3.94 -0.48
C PHE A 172 -13.34 3.72 -1.66
N LYS A 173 -12.81 3.56 -2.88
CA LYS A 173 -13.65 3.27 -4.05
C LYS A 173 -14.46 1.99 -3.81
N THR A 174 -13.81 0.94 -3.34
CA THR A 174 -14.47 -0.34 -3.10
C THR A 174 -15.50 -0.27 -1.97
N LEU A 175 -15.25 0.51 -0.91
CA LEU A 175 -16.25 0.75 0.13
C LEU A 175 -17.47 1.46 -0.43
N ALA A 176 -17.29 2.52 -1.22
CA ALA A 176 -18.39 3.24 -1.84
C ALA A 176 -19.23 2.33 -2.76
N ASP A 177 -18.57 1.52 -3.59
CA ASP A 177 -19.24 0.57 -4.49
C ASP A 177 -20.05 -0.48 -3.72
N LYS A 178 -19.48 -1.02 -2.62
CA LYS A 178 -20.18 -2.00 -1.76
C LYS A 178 -21.32 -1.39 -0.98
N GLU A 179 -21.16 -0.19 -0.44
CA GLU A 179 -22.25 0.53 0.24
C GLU A 179 -23.42 0.82 -0.70
N LYS A 180 -23.14 1.21 -1.95
CA LYS A 180 -24.16 1.44 -2.97
C LYS A 180 -24.92 0.14 -3.30
N SER A 181 -24.20 -0.92 -3.66
CA SER A 181 -24.81 -2.22 -3.99
C SER A 181 -25.63 -2.79 -2.83
N PHE A 182 -25.17 -2.59 -1.60
CA PHE A 182 -25.90 -3.03 -0.42
C PHE A 182 -27.19 -2.25 -0.18
N LYS A 183 -27.19 -0.93 -0.39
CA LYS A 183 -28.43 -0.12 -0.33
C LYS A 183 -29.45 -0.55 -1.38
N GLU A 184 -28.99 -0.85 -2.59
CA GLU A 184 -29.84 -1.34 -3.69
C GLU A 184 -30.51 -2.67 -3.30
N MET A 185 -29.74 -3.64 -2.80
CA MET A 185 -30.29 -4.92 -2.32
C MET A 185 -31.31 -4.75 -1.18
N LEU A 186 -31.07 -3.83 -0.24
CA LEU A 186 -32.04 -3.57 0.84
C LEU A 186 -33.33 -2.93 0.35
N ASN A 187 -33.26 -2.08 -0.67
CA ASN A 187 -34.44 -1.47 -1.26
C ASN A 187 -35.28 -2.51 -2.01
N GLU A 188 -34.64 -3.43 -2.73
CA GLU A 188 -35.33 -4.55 -3.41
C GLU A 188 -36.04 -5.47 -2.40
N VAL A 189 -35.38 -5.84 -1.31
CA VAL A 189 -35.99 -6.69 -0.27
C VAL A 189 -37.19 -6.00 0.39
N LYS A 190 -37.07 -4.70 0.73
CA LYS A 190 -38.19 -3.93 1.31
C LYS A 190 -39.37 -3.74 0.35
N PHE A 191 -39.10 -3.67 -0.95
CA PHE A 191 -40.12 -3.59 -1.97
C PHE A 191 -40.89 -4.92 -2.08
N ASN A 192 -40.15 -6.03 -2.18
CA ASN A 192 -40.74 -7.37 -2.26
C ASN A 192 -41.49 -7.80 -0.99
N SER A 193 -41.12 -7.29 0.19
CA SER A 193 -41.82 -7.59 1.46
C SER A 193 -43.13 -6.81 1.65
N LYS A 194 -43.45 -5.84 0.79
CA LYS A 194 -44.67 -5.04 0.84
C LYS A 194 -45.74 -5.47 -0.18
N LEU A 195 -45.38 -6.37 -1.10
CA LEU A 195 -46.28 -7.06 -2.03
C LEU A 195 -46.80 -8.35 -1.39
#